data_AF-A0A7V5C917-F1
#
_entry.id   AF-A0A7V5C917-F1
#
_cell.length_a   1.000
_cell.length_b   1.000
_cell.length_c   1.000
_cell.angle_alpha   90.00
_cell.angle_beta   90.00
_cell.angle_gamma   90.00
#
_symmetry.space_group_name_H-M   'P 1'
#
loop_
_entity.id
_entity.type
_entity.pdbx_description
1 polymer ?
#
loop_
_entity_poly.entity_id
_entity_poly.type
_entity_poly.pdbx_seq_one_letter_code
_entity_poly.pdbx_strand_id
1 'polypeptide(L)'
;MVVRKGKGPGIDPKKLPTLWYFGAGVGTHSVSELSLSSPAKDIEGLAEILKKQEGPVYSNVNVRTLTDREATRDNIVREVRTFFENAAQEDVAILFVSGYMMSSISGHYFISHDADPDKLSSTGVSWSVFDDVMRTIKSSVLLLADTCHSRNVIRNESWKAQINTDPNEFLRGTVRNGVIVLSSGSGPIVPGKSPPTGHGAFAKALLDGFKGQGAAQKKGVVRLSFLQDYVRDTVKELTRNTQEPIILKLEGGAFLDLVLARK
;
A
#
# COMPACT_ATOMS: atom_id res chain seq x y z
N MET A 1 -1.64 19.54 -50.75
CA MET A 1 -1.74 20.03 -49.35
C MET A 1 -1.29 18.89 -48.44
N VAL A 2 -0.05 18.93 -47.95
CA VAL A 2 0.52 17.87 -47.09
C VAL A 2 0.15 18.19 -45.65
N VAL A 3 -0.70 17.36 -45.04
CA VAL A 3 -1.08 17.47 -43.63
C VAL A 3 0.12 17.04 -42.78
N ARG A 4 0.77 18.00 -42.10
CA ARG A 4 1.78 17.71 -41.08
C ARG A 4 1.09 17.10 -39.87
N LYS A 5 1.34 15.81 -39.61
CA LYS A 5 1.04 15.18 -38.32
C LYS A 5 1.84 15.91 -37.24
N GLY A 6 1.16 16.57 -36.31
CA GLY A 6 1.79 17.17 -35.13
C GLY A 6 2.47 16.09 -34.29
N LYS A 7 3.74 16.31 -33.94
CA LYS A 7 4.40 15.58 -32.84
C LYS A 7 3.62 15.90 -31.56
N GLY A 8 3.00 14.89 -30.95
CA GLY A 8 2.59 14.98 -29.55
C GLY A 8 3.80 15.30 -28.65
N PRO A 9 3.56 15.72 -27.39
CA PRO A 9 4.65 16.09 -26.47
C PRO A 9 5.65 14.94 -26.40
N GLY A 10 6.90 15.24 -26.73
CA GLY A 10 7.97 14.25 -26.81
C GLY A 10 8.32 13.76 -25.42
N ILE A 11 7.86 12.56 -25.08
CA ILE A 11 8.39 11.81 -23.94
C ILE A 11 9.84 11.46 -24.30
N ASP A 12 10.82 11.98 -23.54
CA ASP A 12 12.22 11.58 -23.69
C ASP A 12 12.40 10.21 -23.02
N PRO A 13 12.63 9.12 -23.78
CA PRO A 13 12.78 7.78 -23.23
C PRO A 13 14.04 7.61 -22.36
N LYS A 14 14.88 8.64 -22.20
CA LYS A 14 16.08 8.62 -21.34
C LYS A 14 15.89 9.16 -19.92
N LYS A 15 14.77 9.80 -19.58
CA LYS A 15 14.59 10.39 -18.24
C LYS A 15 13.93 9.38 -17.29
N LEU A 16 14.64 8.99 -16.23
CA LEU A 16 14.08 8.15 -15.17
C LEU A 16 12.95 8.90 -14.44
N PRO A 17 11.84 8.23 -14.08
CA PRO A 17 10.73 8.86 -13.38
C PRO A 17 11.09 9.21 -11.93
N THR A 18 10.35 10.12 -11.30
CA THR A 18 10.41 10.31 -9.84
C THR A 18 9.51 9.28 -9.16
N LEU A 19 9.95 8.75 -8.02
CA LEU A 19 9.11 7.96 -7.13
C LEU A 19 8.57 8.83 -6.00
N TRP A 20 7.27 8.74 -5.76
CA TRP A 20 6.58 9.33 -4.62
C TRP A 20 6.04 8.21 -3.74
N TYR A 21 6.61 8.03 -2.55
CA TYR A 21 6.19 7.02 -1.58
C TYR A 21 5.57 7.69 -0.36
N PHE A 22 4.27 7.44 -0.15
CA PHE A 22 3.57 7.80 1.08
C PHE A 22 3.20 6.54 1.86
N GLY A 23 3.64 6.46 3.12
CA GLY A 23 3.35 5.35 4.01
C GLY A 23 2.62 5.78 5.28
N ALA A 24 1.49 5.15 5.60
CA ALA A 24 0.77 5.31 6.86
C ALA A 24 0.70 3.96 7.60
N GLY A 25 1.35 3.86 8.76
CA GLY A 25 1.51 2.61 9.49
C GLY A 25 1.18 2.78 10.97
N VAL A 26 0.08 2.20 11.43
CA VAL A 26 -0.37 2.37 12.82
C VAL A 26 -0.35 1.04 13.54
N GLY A 27 0.63 0.88 14.43
CA GLY A 27 0.73 -0.28 15.32
C GLY A 27 0.41 0.07 16.77
N THR A 28 0.63 1.32 17.17
CA THR A 28 0.27 1.81 18.50
C THR A 28 -0.95 2.71 18.40
N HIS A 29 -1.97 2.38 19.18
CA HIS A 29 -3.21 3.16 19.27
C HIS A 29 -3.40 3.68 20.69
N SER A 30 -4.22 4.72 20.82
CA SER A 30 -4.67 5.22 22.13
C SER A 30 -5.39 4.13 22.95
N VAL A 31 -5.99 3.15 22.26
CA VAL A 31 -6.59 1.95 22.85
C VAL A 31 -5.62 0.77 22.72
N SER A 32 -5.09 0.29 23.84
CA SER A 32 -4.04 -0.74 23.86
C SER A 32 -4.46 -2.09 23.24
N GLU A 33 -5.76 -2.41 23.26
CA GLU A 33 -6.32 -3.63 22.67
C GLU A 33 -6.14 -3.73 21.15
N LEU A 34 -5.87 -2.60 20.49
CA LEU A 34 -5.60 -2.51 19.05
C LEU A 34 -4.09 -2.55 18.72
N SER A 35 -3.21 -2.89 19.67
CA SER A 35 -1.77 -2.82 19.41
C SER A 35 -1.30 -3.90 18.43
N LEU A 36 -0.56 -3.48 17.40
CA LEU A 36 0.11 -4.32 16.39
C LEU A 36 1.61 -4.02 16.38
N SER A 37 2.44 -5.03 16.17
CA SER A 37 3.91 -4.90 16.25
C SER A 37 4.60 -4.62 14.91
N SER A 38 3.88 -4.71 13.79
CA SER A 38 4.41 -4.70 12.42
C SER A 38 4.16 -3.42 11.62
N PRO A 39 3.01 -2.71 11.71
CA PRO A 39 2.67 -1.68 10.73
C PRO A 39 3.72 -0.58 10.51
N ALA A 40 4.27 -0.01 11.58
CA ALA A 40 5.31 1.00 11.46
C ALA A 40 6.57 0.46 10.74
N LYS A 41 7.00 -0.76 11.11
CA LYS A 41 8.16 -1.43 10.52
C LYS A 41 7.94 -1.76 9.04
N ASP A 42 6.72 -2.13 8.66
CA ASP A 42 6.36 -2.44 7.28
C ASP A 42 6.52 -1.19 6.39
N ILE A 43 6.03 -0.04 6.87
CA ILE A 43 6.16 1.26 6.20
C ILE A 43 7.63 1.68 6.09
N GLU A 44 8.35 1.69 7.21
CA GLU A 44 9.75 2.13 7.26
C GLU A 44 10.65 1.21 6.43
N GLY A 45 10.45 -0.10 6.53
CA GLY A 45 11.22 -1.09 5.78
C GLY A 45 11.08 -0.91 4.27
N LEU A 46 9.88 -0.58 3.76
CA LEU A 46 9.71 -0.34 2.33
C LEU A 46 10.32 1.00 1.92
N ALA A 47 10.18 2.04 2.75
CA ALA A 47 10.80 3.33 2.52
C ALA A 47 12.33 3.22 2.31
N GLU A 48 13.00 2.45 3.17
CA GLU A 48 14.44 2.21 3.08
C GLU A 48 14.85 1.48 1.80
N ILE A 49 14.06 0.49 1.36
CA ILE A 49 14.33 -0.25 0.13
C ILE A 49 14.15 0.66 -1.09
N LEU A 50 13.06 1.42 -1.11
CA LEU A 50 12.74 2.33 -2.21
C LEU A 50 13.73 3.47 -2.33
N LYS A 51 14.23 4.01 -1.20
CA LYS A 51 15.22 5.09 -1.25
C LYS A 51 16.52 4.67 -1.93
N LYS A 52 16.90 3.39 -1.84
CA LYS A 52 18.07 2.83 -2.56
C LYS A 52 17.88 2.73 -4.08
N GLN A 53 16.66 2.95 -4.59
CA GLN A 53 16.34 2.92 -6.01
C GLN A 53 16.47 4.28 -6.70
N GLU A 54 16.84 5.33 -5.95
CA GLU A 54 17.27 6.63 -6.49
C GLU A 54 18.61 6.47 -7.23
N GLY A 55 18.61 6.75 -8.53
CA GLY A 55 19.70 6.47 -9.47
C GLY A 55 19.44 5.21 -10.31
N PRO A 56 19.32 4.00 -9.72
CA PRO A 56 19.12 2.77 -10.48
C PRO A 56 17.81 2.68 -11.27
N VAL A 57 16.71 3.18 -10.71
CA VAL A 57 15.36 3.08 -11.31
C VAL A 57 14.69 4.44 -11.39
N TYR A 58 14.87 5.28 -10.39
CA TYR A 58 14.22 6.58 -10.28
C TYR A 58 15.23 7.72 -10.33
N SER A 59 14.88 8.85 -10.90
CA SER A 59 15.74 10.04 -10.85
C SER A 59 15.78 10.66 -9.45
N ASN A 60 14.67 10.58 -8.71
CA ASN A 60 14.54 11.02 -7.34
C ASN A 60 13.53 10.13 -6.61
N VAL A 61 13.70 9.94 -5.30
CA VAL A 61 12.77 9.20 -4.44
C VAL A 61 12.33 10.08 -3.28
N ASN A 62 11.09 10.57 -3.38
CA ASN A 62 10.40 11.33 -2.34
C ASN A 62 9.70 10.37 -1.39
N VAL A 63 9.95 10.52 -0.09
CA VAL A 63 9.40 9.65 0.97
C VAL A 63 8.69 10.50 2.00
N ARG A 64 7.45 10.12 2.35
CA ARG A 64 6.75 10.60 3.53
C ARG A 64 6.16 9.42 4.27
N THR A 65 6.57 9.23 5.52
CA THR A 65 6.01 8.24 6.42
C THR A 65 5.28 8.95 7.56
N LEU A 66 4.16 8.38 7.98
CA LEU A 66 3.45 8.69 9.21
C LEU A 66 3.24 7.37 9.94
N THR A 67 3.96 7.17 11.05
CA THR A 67 3.88 5.96 11.84
C THR A 67 3.45 6.26 13.27
N ASP A 68 2.68 5.35 13.86
CA ASP A 68 2.33 5.37 15.28
C ASP A 68 1.84 6.75 15.74
N ARG A 69 2.47 7.36 16.76
CA ARG A 69 2.05 8.64 17.36
C ARG A 69 1.97 9.78 16.36
N GLU A 70 2.73 9.73 15.27
CA GLU A 70 2.67 10.76 14.21
C GLU A 70 1.49 10.55 13.26
N ALA A 71 1.00 9.32 13.14
CA ALA A 71 -0.12 8.91 12.29
C ALA A 71 -1.46 9.23 12.94
N THR A 72 -1.67 10.48 13.31
CA THR A 72 -2.96 11.02 13.73
C THR A 72 -3.87 11.22 12.53
N ARG A 73 -5.19 11.28 12.77
CA ARG A 73 -6.17 11.51 11.71
C ARG A 73 -5.83 12.76 10.89
N ASP A 74 -5.58 13.87 11.57
CA ASP A 74 -5.35 15.16 10.91
C ASP A 74 -4.03 15.18 10.15
N ASN A 75 -2.97 14.55 10.67
CA ASN A 75 -1.71 14.42 9.94
C ASN A 75 -1.89 13.57 8.70
N ILE A 76 -2.52 12.40 8.79
CA ILE A 76 -2.74 11.53 7.62
C ILE A 76 -3.54 12.28 6.56
N VAL A 77 -4.67 12.88 6.92
CA VAL A 77 -5.54 13.59 5.98
C VAL A 77 -4.82 14.75 5.29
N ARG A 78 -4.08 15.56 6.06
CA ARG A 78 -3.36 16.71 5.51
C ARG A 78 -2.25 16.26 4.56
N GLU A 79 -1.38 15.37 5.03
CA GLU A 79 -0.15 15.03 4.32
C GLU A 79 -0.44 14.20 3.06
N VAL A 80 -1.39 13.26 3.11
CA VAL A 80 -1.73 12.44 1.94
C VAL A 80 -2.34 13.26 0.80
N ARG A 81 -3.07 14.34 1.12
CA ARG A 81 -3.67 15.24 0.14
C ARG A 81 -2.64 16.12 -0.55
N THR A 82 -1.61 16.56 0.16
CA THR A 82 -0.61 17.50 -0.38
C THR A 82 0.62 16.81 -0.96
N PHE A 83 0.99 15.62 -0.46
CA PHE A 83 2.27 14.99 -0.79
C PHE A 83 2.44 14.68 -2.28
N PHE A 84 1.36 14.32 -2.97
CA PHE A 84 1.39 13.96 -4.38
C PHE A 84 1.07 15.10 -5.36
N GLU A 85 0.85 16.33 -4.88
CA GLU A 85 0.42 17.46 -5.72
C GLU A 85 1.38 17.76 -6.89
N ASN A 86 2.67 17.49 -6.70
CA ASN A 86 3.72 17.74 -7.67
C ASN A 86 4.11 16.50 -8.49
N ALA A 87 3.40 15.37 -8.35
CA ALA A 87 3.68 14.16 -9.11
C ALA A 87 3.32 14.35 -10.60
N ALA A 88 4.29 14.12 -11.48
CA ALA A 88 4.11 14.21 -12.93
C ALA A 88 3.43 12.93 -13.47
N GLN A 89 2.95 12.97 -14.71
CA GLN A 89 2.22 11.83 -15.30
C GLN A 89 3.12 10.60 -15.50
N GLU A 90 4.40 10.82 -15.79
CA GLU A 90 5.43 9.80 -15.96
C GLU A 90 5.97 9.25 -14.63
N ASP A 91 5.68 9.89 -13.50
CA ASP A 91 6.15 9.46 -12.19
C ASP A 91 5.46 8.18 -11.72
N VAL A 92 5.96 7.62 -10.63
CA VAL A 92 5.34 6.50 -9.92
C VAL A 92 4.93 6.96 -8.53
N ALA A 93 3.68 6.71 -8.16
CA ALA A 93 3.18 6.91 -6.81
C ALA A 93 2.98 5.54 -6.15
N ILE A 94 3.48 5.38 -4.93
CA ILE A 94 3.20 4.24 -4.07
C ILE A 94 2.54 4.77 -2.80
N LEU A 95 1.33 4.28 -2.53
CA LEU A 95 0.61 4.54 -1.29
C LEU A 95 0.58 3.23 -0.49
N PHE A 96 1.20 3.20 0.68
CA PHE A 96 1.19 2.02 1.55
C PHE A 96 0.45 2.34 2.85
N VAL A 97 -0.65 1.64 3.09
CA VAL A 97 -1.42 1.71 4.33
C VAL A 97 -1.30 0.37 5.06
N SER A 98 -0.86 0.40 6.32
CA SER A 98 -0.73 -0.78 7.19
C SER A 98 -1.33 -0.50 8.57
N GLY A 99 -2.15 -1.42 9.08
CA GLY A 99 -2.88 -1.25 10.34
C GLY A 99 -4.38 -1.58 10.25
N TYR A 100 -5.16 -1.29 11.28
CA TYR A 100 -6.58 -1.70 11.31
C TYR A 100 -7.47 -0.90 10.34
N MET A 101 -8.42 -1.62 9.73
CA MET A 101 -9.58 -1.06 9.04
C MET A 101 -10.86 -1.43 9.80
N MET A 102 -11.76 -0.47 9.99
CA MET A 102 -13.05 -0.69 10.64
C MET A 102 -14.18 -0.14 9.78
N SER A 103 -15.31 -0.86 9.78
CA SER A 103 -16.54 -0.43 9.14
C SER A 103 -17.51 0.16 10.15
N SER A 104 -18.22 1.21 9.72
CA SER A 104 -19.41 1.73 10.40
C SER A 104 -20.52 1.93 9.37
N ILE A 105 -21.71 2.35 9.82
CA ILE A 105 -22.83 2.69 8.94
C ILE A 105 -22.42 3.74 7.89
N SER A 106 -21.50 4.63 8.24
CA SER A 106 -21.07 5.75 7.41
C SER A 106 -19.94 5.40 6.43
N GLY A 107 -19.44 4.16 6.45
CA GLY A 107 -18.39 3.67 5.56
C GLY A 107 -17.19 3.03 6.28
N HIS A 108 -16.05 2.97 5.59
CA HIS A 108 -14.83 2.32 6.05
C HIS A 108 -13.79 3.34 6.51
N TYR A 109 -13.07 3.00 7.59
CA TYR A 109 -12.16 3.89 8.30
C TYR A 109 -10.84 3.19 8.61
N PHE A 110 -9.74 3.79 8.18
CA PHE A 110 -8.41 3.43 8.67
C PHE A 110 -8.24 4.01 10.08
N ILE A 111 -7.77 3.18 10.99
CA ILE A 111 -7.65 3.53 12.40
C ILE A 111 -6.30 4.24 12.62
N SER A 112 -6.36 5.56 12.76
CA SER A 112 -5.22 6.37 13.17
C SER A 112 -4.85 6.13 14.65
N HIS A 113 -3.72 6.66 15.08
CA HIS A 113 -3.27 6.55 16.47
C HIS A 113 -4.25 7.11 17.50
N ASP A 114 -4.90 8.21 17.14
CA ASP A 114 -5.85 8.99 17.94
C ASP A 114 -7.32 8.61 17.69
N ALA A 115 -7.57 7.58 16.87
CA ALA A 115 -8.92 7.14 16.59
C ALA A 115 -9.59 6.52 17.84
N ASP A 116 -10.85 6.87 18.02
CA ASP A 116 -11.76 6.29 19.01
C ASP A 116 -12.68 5.29 18.28
N PRO A 117 -12.54 3.97 18.51
CA PRO A 117 -13.36 2.95 17.86
C PRO A 117 -14.87 3.09 18.09
N ASP A 118 -15.29 3.79 19.13
CA ASP A 118 -16.70 4.04 19.41
C ASP A 118 -17.22 5.33 18.71
N LYS A 119 -16.32 6.11 18.07
CA LYS A 119 -16.63 7.38 17.37
C LYS A 119 -15.99 7.48 15.99
N LEU A 120 -15.86 6.36 15.29
CA LEU A 120 -15.14 6.21 14.01
C LEU A 120 -15.45 7.30 12.98
N SER A 121 -16.72 7.71 12.84
CA SER A 121 -17.12 8.71 11.85
C SER A 121 -16.42 10.06 12.03
N SER A 122 -16.04 10.40 13.26
CA SER A 122 -15.39 11.67 13.62
C SER A 122 -13.89 11.55 13.86
N THR A 123 -13.43 10.39 14.33
CA THR A 123 -12.04 10.20 14.78
C THR A 123 -11.21 9.29 13.87
N GLY A 124 -11.84 8.48 13.01
CA GLY A 124 -11.17 7.65 12.02
C GLY A 124 -10.81 8.41 10.74
N VAL A 125 -9.85 7.89 9.99
CA VAL A 125 -9.53 8.37 8.64
C VAL A 125 -10.44 7.64 7.65
N SER A 126 -11.44 8.33 7.10
CA SER A 126 -12.32 7.73 6.09
C SER A 126 -11.51 7.25 4.88
N TRP A 127 -11.80 6.03 4.40
CA TRP A 127 -11.15 5.48 3.21
C TRP A 127 -11.34 6.37 1.97
N SER A 128 -12.43 7.15 1.93
CA SER A 128 -12.70 8.13 0.88
C SER A 128 -11.57 9.15 0.70
N VAL A 129 -10.81 9.46 1.76
CA VAL A 129 -9.65 10.37 1.69
C VAL A 129 -8.56 9.78 0.79
N PHE A 130 -8.26 8.49 0.93
CA PHE A 130 -7.28 7.82 0.08
C PHE A 130 -7.82 7.65 -1.35
N ASP A 131 -9.10 7.32 -1.50
CA ASP A 131 -9.75 7.23 -2.81
C ASP A 131 -9.71 8.55 -3.58
N ASP A 132 -9.99 9.68 -2.93
CA ASP A 132 -9.92 11.02 -3.51
C ASP A 132 -8.52 11.35 -4.02
N VAL A 133 -7.49 11.03 -3.22
CA VAL A 133 -6.10 11.23 -3.60
C VAL A 133 -5.76 10.37 -4.81
N MET A 134 -6.10 9.08 -4.79
CA MET A 134 -5.86 8.19 -5.94
C MET A 134 -6.64 8.60 -7.20
N ARG A 135 -7.71 9.39 -7.09
CA ARG A 135 -8.45 9.95 -8.24
C ARG A 135 -7.82 11.22 -8.81
N THR A 136 -7.04 11.93 -8.01
CA THR A 136 -6.48 13.25 -8.36
C THR A 136 -5.03 13.16 -8.81
N ILE A 137 -4.29 12.13 -8.37
CA ILE A 137 -2.94 11.86 -8.84
C ILE A 137 -2.94 11.58 -10.35
N LYS A 138 -2.07 12.29 -11.08
CA LYS A 138 -1.90 12.13 -12.54
C LYS A 138 -1.06 10.91 -12.92
N SER A 139 -0.20 10.49 -12.00
CA SER A 139 0.76 9.42 -12.19
C SER A 139 0.12 8.04 -12.02
N SER A 140 0.88 7.03 -12.38
CA SER A 140 0.58 5.63 -12.03
C SER A 140 0.62 5.44 -10.50
N VAL A 141 -0.39 4.82 -9.90
CA VAL A 141 -0.48 4.56 -8.46
C VAL A 141 -0.45 3.05 -8.17
N LEU A 142 0.45 2.65 -7.28
CA LEU A 142 0.47 1.33 -6.64
C LEU A 142 0.00 1.49 -5.19
N LEU A 143 -1.22 1.05 -4.90
CA LEU A 143 -1.76 0.93 -3.55
C LEU A 143 -1.35 -0.42 -2.95
N LEU A 144 -0.68 -0.36 -1.80
CA LEU A 144 -0.37 -1.48 -0.94
C LEU A 144 -1.23 -1.34 0.32
N ALA A 145 -2.09 -2.33 0.61
CA ALA A 145 -3.01 -2.28 1.76
C ALA A 145 -2.84 -3.53 2.63
N ASP A 146 -2.04 -3.43 3.69
CA ASP A 146 -1.87 -4.46 4.72
C ASP A 146 -2.80 -4.16 5.90
N THR A 147 -4.10 -4.29 5.68
CA THR A 147 -5.12 -3.78 6.61
C THR A 147 -6.01 -4.85 7.22
N CYS A 148 -5.68 -6.13 7.01
CA CYS A 148 -6.50 -7.27 7.43
C CYS A 148 -5.97 -7.89 8.72
N HIS A 149 -5.69 -7.05 9.71
CA HIS A 149 -5.20 -7.52 11.00
C HIS A 149 -6.35 -8.11 11.83
N SER A 150 -6.02 -9.18 12.55
CA SER A 150 -6.96 -10.17 13.06
C SER A 150 -8.10 -9.68 13.92
N ARG A 151 -9.29 -10.15 13.56
CA ARG A 151 -10.48 -10.29 14.40
C ARG A 151 -10.23 -11.05 15.72
N ASN A 152 -9.31 -12.02 15.74
CA ASN A 152 -9.22 -13.00 16.84
C ASN A 152 -8.50 -12.50 18.11
N VAL A 153 -7.81 -11.36 18.05
CA VAL A 153 -7.03 -10.82 19.19
C VAL A 153 -7.85 -9.82 20.02
N ILE A 154 -8.86 -9.22 19.40
CA ILE A 154 -9.72 -8.22 20.03
C ILE A 154 -10.75 -8.93 20.90
N ARG A 155 -10.97 -8.46 22.11
CA ARG A 155 -11.92 -9.01 23.08
C ARG A 155 -13.28 -8.31 22.98
N ASN A 156 -13.31 -7.03 22.65
CA ASN A 156 -14.55 -6.28 22.43
C ASN A 156 -15.31 -6.80 21.19
N GLU A 157 -16.50 -7.38 21.42
CA GLU A 157 -17.32 -7.98 20.36
C GLU A 157 -17.83 -6.95 19.33
N SER A 158 -18.09 -5.71 19.74
CA SER A 158 -18.52 -4.65 18.82
C SER A 158 -17.39 -4.26 17.87
N TRP A 159 -16.18 -4.07 18.39
CA TRP A 159 -15.01 -3.74 17.56
C TRP A 159 -14.59 -4.90 16.66
N LYS A 160 -14.69 -6.15 17.15
CA LYS A 160 -14.52 -7.36 16.33
C LYS A 160 -15.45 -7.37 15.12
N ALA A 161 -16.72 -7.02 15.32
CA ALA A 161 -17.69 -6.96 14.22
C ALA A 161 -17.32 -5.88 13.21
N GLN A 162 -16.87 -4.71 13.67
CA GLN A 162 -16.45 -3.60 12.82
C GLN A 162 -15.16 -3.91 12.03
N ILE A 163 -14.23 -4.68 12.58
CA ILE A 163 -12.96 -5.08 11.93
C ILE A 163 -13.15 -6.21 10.92
N ASN A 164 -14.29 -6.89 10.94
CA ASN A 164 -14.65 -7.94 9.98
C ASN A 164 -15.07 -7.35 8.60
N THR A 165 -14.32 -6.36 8.13
CA THR A 165 -14.51 -5.73 6.83
C THR A 165 -13.92 -6.63 5.76
N ASP A 166 -14.71 -7.04 4.77
CA ASP A 166 -14.15 -7.68 3.57
C ASP A 166 -13.35 -6.61 2.81
N PRO A 167 -12.04 -6.79 2.59
CA PRO A 167 -11.25 -5.79 1.88
C PRO A 167 -11.76 -5.52 0.47
N ASN A 168 -12.48 -6.46 -0.14
CA ASN A 168 -13.13 -6.22 -1.41
C ASN A 168 -14.19 -5.11 -1.34
N GLU A 169 -14.83 -4.83 -0.20
CA GLU A 169 -15.86 -3.79 -0.09
C GLU A 169 -15.28 -2.40 -0.32
N PHE A 170 -14.16 -2.07 0.32
CA PHE A 170 -13.54 -0.76 0.16
C PHE A 170 -12.58 -0.69 -1.04
N LEU A 171 -11.95 -1.79 -1.45
CA LEU A 171 -11.01 -1.80 -2.57
C LEU A 171 -11.70 -1.83 -3.95
N ARG A 172 -12.93 -2.34 -4.08
CA ARG A 172 -13.67 -2.34 -5.36
C ARG A 172 -13.86 -0.93 -5.93
N GLY A 173 -14.11 0.06 -5.06
CA GLY A 173 -14.25 1.47 -5.46
C GLY A 173 -12.92 2.14 -5.86
N THR A 174 -11.81 1.53 -5.51
CA THR A 174 -10.44 2.02 -5.77
C THR A 174 -9.93 1.61 -7.16
N VAL A 175 -10.43 0.50 -7.70
CA VAL A 175 -9.97 -0.04 -9.00
C VAL A 175 -10.35 0.87 -10.14
N ARG A 176 -9.37 1.44 -10.83
CA ARG A 176 -9.55 2.31 -12.00
C ARG A 176 -8.30 2.35 -12.85
N ASN A 177 -8.42 2.89 -14.07
CA ASN A 177 -7.27 3.14 -14.93
C ASN A 177 -6.22 3.96 -14.18
N GLY A 178 -4.99 3.44 -14.10
CA GLY A 178 -3.90 4.12 -13.41
C GLY A 178 -3.67 3.69 -11.96
N VAL A 179 -4.54 2.86 -11.36
CA VAL A 179 -4.41 2.41 -9.97
C VAL A 179 -4.33 0.89 -9.89
N ILE A 180 -3.32 0.39 -9.20
CA ILE A 180 -3.10 -1.04 -8.96
C ILE A 180 -3.15 -1.30 -7.47
N VAL A 181 -3.88 -2.33 -7.08
CA VAL A 181 -4.08 -2.69 -5.68
C VAL A 181 -3.47 -4.06 -5.40
N LEU A 182 -2.57 -4.09 -4.41
CA LEU A 182 -2.13 -5.29 -3.73
C LEU A 182 -2.56 -5.16 -2.27
N SER A 183 -3.39 -6.07 -1.80
CA SER A 183 -3.83 -6.10 -0.42
C SER A 183 -3.53 -7.44 0.23
N SER A 184 -3.23 -7.40 1.52
CA SER A 184 -3.06 -8.58 2.37
C SER A 184 -4.21 -9.57 2.26
N GLY A 185 -5.43 -9.09 1.98
CA GLY A 185 -6.63 -9.93 1.89
C GLY A 185 -7.02 -10.56 3.23
N SER A 186 -8.13 -11.29 3.24
CA SER A 186 -8.70 -11.89 4.44
C SER A 186 -7.95 -13.16 4.86
N GLY A 187 -7.69 -13.33 6.17
CA GLY A 187 -7.14 -14.54 6.74
C GLY A 187 -7.01 -14.47 8.27
N PRO A 188 -7.18 -15.58 9.01
CA PRO A 188 -6.95 -15.57 10.45
C PRO A 188 -5.46 -15.37 10.74
N ILE A 189 -5.10 -14.41 11.59
CA ILE A 189 -3.78 -14.44 12.25
C ILE A 189 -3.79 -15.64 13.20
N VAL A 190 -2.86 -16.56 12.99
CA VAL A 190 -2.61 -17.66 13.91
C VAL A 190 -1.59 -17.17 14.94
N PRO A 191 -1.96 -17.03 16.23
CA PRO A 191 -1.03 -16.61 17.28
C PRO A 191 0.22 -17.51 17.30
N GLY A 192 1.41 -16.90 17.42
CA GLY A 192 2.69 -17.62 17.44
C GLY A 192 3.22 -18.07 16.07
N LYS A 193 2.56 -17.69 14.96
CA LYS A 193 3.01 -18.00 13.58
C LYS A 193 3.32 -16.77 12.74
N SER A 194 3.58 -15.62 13.37
CA SER A 194 4.17 -14.49 12.66
C SER A 194 5.60 -14.86 12.23
N PRO A 195 6.05 -14.46 11.03
CA PRO A 195 7.46 -14.62 10.67
C PRO A 195 8.36 -13.99 11.75
N PRO A 196 9.50 -14.60 12.08
CA PRO A 196 10.43 -14.08 13.10
C PRO A 196 11.02 -12.71 12.75
N THR A 197 10.73 -12.18 11.55
CA THR A 197 11.22 -10.91 11.03
C THR A 197 10.53 -9.69 11.62
N GLY A 198 9.41 -9.85 12.34
CA GLY A 198 8.64 -8.73 12.90
C GLY A 198 7.70 -8.02 11.92
N HIS A 199 7.53 -8.57 10.71
CA HIS A 199 6.61 -8.09 9.67
C HIS A 199 5.42 -9.06 9.50
N GLY A 200 4.28 -8.56 9.03
CA GLY A 200 3.20 -9.41 8.54
C GLY A 200 3.63 -10.26 7.32
N ALA A 201 2.93 -11.36 7.01
CA ALA A 201 3.29 -12.21 5.88
C ALA A 201 3.25 -11.46 4.54
N PHE A 202 2.24 -10.59 4.36
CA PHE A 202 2.09 -9.75 3.18
C PHE A 202 3.20 -8.70 3.08
N ALA A 203 3.39 -7.87 4.11
CA ALA A 203 4.50 -6.92 4.14
C ALA A 203 5.87 -7.59 3.94
N LYS A 204 6.13 -8.72 4.60
CA LYS A 204 7.38 -9.48 4.40
C LYS A 204 7.58 -9.87 2.93
N ALA A 205 6.55 -10.43 2.29
CA ALA A 205 6.61 -10.81 0.88
C ALA A 205 6.85 -9.59 -0.03
N LEU A 206 6.23 -8.44 0.28
CA LEU A 206 6.52 -7.18 -0.43
C LEU A 206 7.98 -6.77 -0.28
N LEU A 207 8.49 -6.67 0.95
CA LEU A 207 9.85 -6.22 1.23
C LEU A 207 10.89 -7.12 0.55
N ASP A 208 10.72 -8.44 0.63
CA ASP A 208 11.61 -9.40 -0.02
C ASP A 208 11.52 -9.31 -1.55
N GLY A 209 10.31 -9.14 -2.09
CA GLY A 209 10.07 -8.97 -3.52
C GLY A 209 10.72 -7.71 -4.09
N PHE A 210 10.60 -6.57 -3.39
CA PHE A 210 11.28 -5.32 -3.78
C PHE A 210 12.80 -5.41 -3.67
N LYS A 211 13.35 -6.21 -2.74
CA LYS A 211 14.78 -6.56 -2.70
C LYS A 211 15.20 -7.52 -3.83
N GLY A 212 14.25 -7.97 -4.65
CA GLY A 212 14.47 -8.86 -5.78
C GLY A 212 14.52 -10.34 -5.42
N GLN A 213 14.16 -10.73 -4.20
CA GLN A 213 14.05 -12.14 -3.84
C GLN A 213 12.86 -12.75 -4.56
N GLY A 214 13.10 -13.74 -5.42
CA GLY A 214 12.06 -14.43 -6.21
C GLY A 214 11.35 -13.57 -7.28
N ALA A 215 11.31 -12.24 -7.12
CA ALA A 215 10.68 -11.31 -8.04
C ALA A 215 11.65 -10.69 -9.06
N ALA A 216 12.97 -10.76 -8.85
CA ALA A 216 13.95 -10.23 -9.79
C ALA A 216 14.20 -11.18 -10.97
N GLN A 217 14.18 -10.61 -12.17
CA GLN A 217 14.47 -11.31 -13.41
C GLN A 217 15.91 -11.09 -13.89
N LYS A 218 16.18 -11.46 -15.16
CA LYS A 218 17.44 -11.19 -15.87
C LYS A 218 17.91 -9.76 -15.59
N LYS A 219 19.18 -9.63 -15.19
CA LYS A 219 19.83 -8.36 -14.79
C LYS A 219 19.24 -7.71 -13.52
N GLY A 220 18.64 -8.49 -12.62
CA GLY A 220 18.22 -8.02 -11.29
C GLY A 220 16.97 -7.14 -11.27
N VAL A 221 16.19 -7.09 -12.35
CA VAL A 221 15.05 -6.18 -12.50
C VAL A 221 13.79 -6.76 -11.87
N VAL A 222 13.15 -5.98 -10.98
CA VAL A 222 11.84 -6.27 -10.40
C VAL A 222 10.78 -5.49 -11.16
N ARG A 223 9.93 -6.19 -11.92
CA ARG A 223 8.73 -5.60 -12.53
C ARG A 223 7.51 -5.87 -11.67
N LEU A 224 6.50 -5.01 -11.80
CA LEU A 224 5.26 -5.15 -11.05
C LEU A 224 4.58 -6.51 -11.25
N SER A 225 4.53 -7.04 -12.47
CA SER A 225 3.98 -8.37 -12.75
C SER A 225 4.65 -9.49 -11.92
N PHE A 226 5.98 -9.51 -11.89
CA PHE A 226 6.73 -10.50 -11.10
C PHE A 226 6.64 -10.26 -9.59
N LEU A 227 6.52 -9.00 -9.16
CA LEU A 227 6.23 -8.69 -7.78
C LEU A 227 4.85 -9.23 -7.37
N GLN A 228 3.83 -9.05 -8.21
CA GLN A 228 2.48 -9.56 -7.96
C GLN A 228 2.45 -11.09 -7.80
N ASP A 229 3.11 -11.80 -8.72
CA ASP A 229 3.19 -13.27 -8.67
C ASP A 229 3.97 -13.72 -7.42
N TYR A 230 5.14 -13.12 -7.16
CA TYR A 230 5.96 -13.45 -6.01
C TYR A 230 5.22 -13.21 -4.69
N VAL A 231 4.55 -12.07 -4.54
CA VAL A 231 3.78 -11.75 -3.31
C VAL A 231 2.64 -12.74 -3.13
N ARG A 232 1.92 -13.09 -4.20
CA ARG A 232 0.83 -14.08 -4.14
C ARG A 232 1.32 -15.43 -3.63
N ASP A 233 2.38 -15.94 -4.23
CA ASP A 233 2.90 -17.28 -3.93
C ASP A 233 3.55 -17.32 -2.54
N THR A 234 4.34 -16.31 -2.22
CA THR A 234 5.03 -16.21 -0.92
C THR A 234 4.04 -16.06 0.24
N VAL A 235 2.97 -15.27 0.08
CA VAL A 235 1.95 -15.15 1.14
C VAL A 235 1.23 -16.49 1.35
N LYS A 236 0.86 -17.19 0.28
CA LYS A 236 0.26 -18.52 0.37
C LYS A 236 1.19 -19.51 1.06
N GLU A 237 2.48 -19.49 0.75
CA GLU A 237 3.48 -20.35 1.38
C GLU A 237 3.65 -20.03 2.87
N LEU A 238 3.92 -18.76 3.21
CA LEU A 238 4.16 -18.31 4.59
C LEU A 238 2.96 -18.57 5.50
N THR A 239 1.75 -18.46 4.96
CA THR A 239 0.51 -18.66 5.72
C THR A 239 -0.08 -20.07 5.56
N ARG A 240 0.56 -20.95 4.78
CA ARG A 240 0.02 -22.29 4.46
C ARG A 240 -1.43 -22.22 3.92
N ASN A 241 -1.66 -21.29 3.00
CA ASN A 241 -2.94 -20.98 2.37
C ASN A 241 -4.04 -20.47 3.31
N THR A 242 -3.71 -20.01 4.53
CA THR A 242 -4.73 -19.39 5.40
C THR A 242 -4.97 -17.91 5.08
N GLN A 243 -4.07 -17.28 4.33
CA GLN A 243 -4.24 -15.92 3.80
C GLN A 243 -4.13 -15.96 2.28
N GLU A 244 -5.08 -15.31 1.61
CA GLU A 244 -5.06 -15.12 0.16
C GLU A 244 -5.06 -13.62 -0.17
N PRO A 245 -3.96 -13.07 -0.71
CA PRO A 245 -3.87 -11.66 -0.99
C PRO A 245 -4.76 -11.28 -2.18
N ILE A 246 -5.42 -10.13 -2.08
CA ILE A 246 -6.21 -9.56 -3.16
C ILE A 246 -5.26 -8.75 -4.04
N ILE A 247 -4.90 -9.35 -5.17
CA ILE A 247 -4.05 -8.72 -6.17
C ILE A 247 -4.84 -8.69 -7.46
N LEU A 248 -5.23 -7.48 -7.85
CA LEU A 248 -6.07 -7.28 -9.03
C LEU A 248 -5.26 -7.52 -10.29
N LYS A 249 -5.74 -8.44 -11.11
CA LYS A 249 -5.10 -8.81 -12.36
C LYS A 249 -5.30 -7.68 -13.35
N LEU A 250 -4.20 -7.19 -13.91
CA LEU A 250 -4.22 -6.20 -14.98
C LEU A 250 -4.05 -6.96 -16.29
N GLU A 251 -4.84 -6.62 -17.28
CA GLU A 251 -4.73 -7.20 -18.61
C GLU A 251 -4.17 -6.15 -19.59
N GLY A 252 -3.12 -6.52 -20.33
CA GLY A 252 -2.72 -5.86 -21.58
C GLY A 252 -2.20 -4.43 -21.52
N GLY A 253 -1.67 -3.94 -20.38
CA GLY A 253 -1.23 -2.54 -20.23
C GLY A 253 0.26 -2.34 -19.92
N ALA A 254 0.80 -1.16 -20.27
CA ALA A 254 2.18 -0.72 -19.99
C ALA A 254 2.60 -0.81 -18.51
N PHE A 255 1.62 -0.90 -17.60
CA PHE A 255 1.81 -1.01 -16.17
C PHE A 255 2.44 -2.33 -15.70
N LEU A 256 2.24 -3.44 -16.43
CA LEU A 256 2.83 -4.73 -16.08
C LEU A 256 4.36 -4.74 -16.27
N ASP A 257 4.85 -3.88 -17.16
CA ASP A 257 6.27 -3.69 -17.45
C ASP A 257 6.93 -2.62 -16.58
N LEU A 258 6.17 -1.99 -15.67
CA LEU A 258 6.69 -1.00 -14.74
C LEU A 258 7.81 -1.61 -13.89
N VAL A 259 9.01 -1.04 -14.02
CA VAL A 259 10.17 -1.42 -13.23
C VAL A 259 10.07 -0.70 -11.88
N LEU A 260 10.06 -1.49 -10.81
CA LEU A 260 9.90 -1.00 -9.44
C LEU A 260 11.22 -0.96 -8.67
N ALA A 261 12.11 -1.90 -8.97
CA ALA A 261 13.41 -1.98 -8.29
C ALA A 261 14.45 -2.73 -9.14
N ARG A 262 15.72 -2.55 -8.78
CA ARG A 262 16.86 -3.34 -9.20
C ARG A 262 17.60 -3.86 -7.96
N LYS A 263 17.97 -5.14 -8.00
CA LYS A 263 18.80 -5.82 -7.01
C LYS A 263 20.26 -5.37 -7.07
#